data_AF-A0AAV6YBV3-F1
#
_entry.id   AF-A0AAV6YBV3-F1
#
_cell.length_a   1.000
_cell.length_b   1.000
_cell.length_c   1.000
_cell.angle_alpha   90.00
_cell.angle_beta   90.00
_cell.angle_gamma   90.00
#
_symmetry.space_group_name_H-M   'P 1'
#
loop_
_entity.id
_entity.type
_entity.pdbx_description
1 polymer ?
#
loop_
_entity_poly.entity_id
_entity_poly.type
_entity_poly.pdbx_seq_one_letter_code
_entity_poly.pdbx_strand_id
1 'polypeptide(L)' 'QVFVWIGNEAQEEEKKEAQNSASKYIETDPSSRDKRTPIAVIKQGFEPPTFTGWFLGWDSDFWAMDPLEKALAELNM' A
#
# COMPACT_ATOMS: atom_id res chain seq x y z
N GLN A 1 -2.60 4.70 13.86
CA GLN A 1 -1.50 4.33 12.95
C GLN A 1 -1.92 4.65 11.53
N VAL A 2 -0.96 4.94 10.66
CA VAL A 2 -1.14 5.06 9.20
C VAL A 2 -0.20 4.08 8.51
N PHE A 3 -0.71 3.32 7.55
CA PHE A 3 0.09 2.47 6.68
C PHE A 3 0.43 3.23 5.40
N VAL A 4 1.65 3.05 4.91
CA VAL A 4 2.09 3.56 3.60
C VAL A 4 2.58 2.37 2.80
N TRP A 5 1.79 1.98 1.81
CA TRP A 5 2.13 0.87 0.94
C TRP A 5 2.86 1.39 -0.30
N ILE A 6 4.03 0.83 -0.59
CA ILE A 6 4.92 1.24 -1.68
C ILE A 6 4.94 0.12 -2.72
N GLY A 7 4.45 0.43 -3.92
CA GLY A 7 4.50 -0.47 -5.08
C GLY A 7 5.92 -0.66 -5.62
N ASN A 8 6.19 -1.84 -6.18
CA ASN A 8 7.50 -2.17 -6.74
C ASN A 8 7.87 -1.24 -7.92
N GLU A 9 6.88 -0.88 -8.72
CA GLU A 9 7.03 -0.01 -9.91
C GLU A 9 6.79 1.49 -9.62
N ALA A 10 6.58 1.88 -8.36
CA ALA A 10 6.49 3.29 -7.98
C ALA A 10 7.79 4.04 -8.35
N GLN A 11 7.69 5.35 -8.62
CA GLN A 11 8.86 6.14 -8.97
C GLN A 11 9.83 6.22 -7.77
N GLU A 12 11.13 6.24 -8.03
CA GLU A 12 12.13 6.31 -6.95
C GLU A 12 11.98 7.55 -6.06
N GLU A 13 11.47 8.66 -6.61
CA GLU A 13 11.14 9.85 -5.83
C GLU A 13 9.98 9.60 -4.87
N GLU A 14 8.91 8.95 -5.34
CA GLU A 14 7.75 8.60 -4.51
C GLU A 14 8.10 7.61 -3.41
N LYS A 15 8.98 6.63 -3.70
CA LYS A 15 9.48 5.68 -2.71
C LYS A 15 10.21 6.38 -1.57
N LYS A 16 11.01 7.41 -1.88
CA LYS A 16 11.74 8.24 -0.89
C LYS A 16 10.77 9.13 -0.10
N GLU A 17 9.81 9.73 -0.77
CA GLU A 17 8.84 10.65 -0.17
C GLU A 17 7.68 9.96 0.56
N ALA A 18 7.61 8.63 0.56
CA ALA A 18 6.55 7.85 1.19
C ALA A 18 6.31 8.23 2.66
N GLN A 19 7.38 8.37 3.45
CA GLN A 19 7.28 8.73 4.87
C GLN A 19 6.84 10.19 5.08
N ASN A 20 7.35 11.11 4.25
CA ASN A 20 6.99 12.52 4.29
C ASN A 20 5.52 12.72 3.89
N SER A 21 5.08 12.02 2.85
CA SER A 21 3.69 12.03 2.38
C SER A 21 2.72 11.60 3.47
N ALA A 22 3.07 10.56 4.24
CA ALA A 22 2.26 10.07 5.34
C ALA A 22 2.24 11.01 6.54
N SER A 23 3.38 11.63 6.86
CA SER A 23 3.46 12.67 7.88
C SER A 23 2.57 13.85 7.52
N LYS A 24 2.67 14.32 6.26
CA LYS A 24 1.83 15.39 5.74
C LYS A 24 0.34 15.04 5.79
N TYR A 25 -0.01 13.81 5.42
CA TYR A 25 -1.39 13.31 5.53
C TYR A 25 -1.93 13.43 6.97
N ILE A 26 -1.15 13.03 7.97
CA ILE A 26 -1.53 13.17 9.39
C ILE A 26 -1.66 14.65 9.79
N GLU A 27 -0.71 15.49 9.37
CA GLU A 27 -0.69 16.91 9.72
C GLU A 27 -1.84 17.72 9.12
N THR A 28 -2.28 17.35 7.90
CA THR A 28 -3.38 18.03 7.19
C THR A 28 -4.76 17.48 7.53
N ASP A 29 -4.84 16.52 8.44
CA ASP A 29 -6.10 15.86 8.77
C ASP A 29 -7.08 16.79 9.52
N PRO A 30 -8.34 16.92 9.06
CA PRO A 30 -9.32 17.84 9.67
C PRO A 30 -9.80 17.42 11.06
N SER A 31 -9.65 16.15 11.44
CA SER A 31 -10.00 15.63 12.76
C SER A 31 -8.96 15.93 13.85
N SER A 32 -7.90 16.67 13.51
CA SER A 32 -6.80 17.01 14.44
C SER A 32 -6.13 15.77 15.04
N ARG A 33 -5.78 14.79 14.19
CA ARG A 33 -5.05 13.59 14.62
C ARG A 33 -3.74 13.97 15.32
N ASP A 34 -3.35 13.16 16.32
CA ASP A 34 -2.05 13.33 16.99
C ASP A 34 -0.93 13.17 15.96
N LYS A 35 -0.04 14.17 15.85
CA LYS A 35 1.13 14.15 14.96
C LYS A 35 2.09 13.00 15.24
N ARG A 36 2.02 12.41 16.44
CA ARG A 36 2.78 11.22 16.86
C ARG A 36 2.13 9.92 16.42
N THR A 37 1.04 9.97 15.66
CA THR A 37 0.39 8.77 15.10
C THR A 37 1.45 7.94 14.36
N PRO A 38 1.64 6.65 14.75
CA PRO A 38 2.68 5.83 14.13
C PRO A 38 2.45 5.66 12.63
N ILE A 39 3.53 5.77 11.85
CA ILE A 39 3.55 5.47 10.42
C ILE A 39 4.28 4.14 10.23
N ALA A 40 3.68 3.22 9.48
CA ALA A 40 4.30 1.95 9.09
C ALA A 40 4.44 1.89 7.57
N VAL A 41 5.69 1.84 7.10
CA VAL A 41 6.01 1.70 5.68
C VAL A 41 6.00 0.23 5.31
N ILE A 42 5.29 -0.12 4.23
CA ILE A 42 5.09 -1.46 3.74
C ILE A 42 5.49 -1.50 2.27
N LYS A 43 6.18 -2.56 1.84
CA LYS A 43 6.57 -2.77 0.45
C LYS A 43 5.71 -3.87 -0.16
N GLN A 44 5.38 -3.72 -1.44
CA GLN A 44 4.67 -4.73 -2.22
C GLN A 44 5.33 -6.11 -2.11
N GLY A 45 4.52 -7.13 -1.82
CA GLY A 45 4.97 -8.52 -1.64
C GLY A 45 5.59 -8.83 -0.28
N PHE A 46 5.68 -7.84 0.61
CA PHE A 46 6.20 -7.99 1.98
C PHE A 46 5.22 -7.42 3.01
N GLU A 47 3.92 -7.50 2.73
CA GLU A 47 2.86 -6.99 3.59
C GLU A 47 2.73 -7.84 4.87
N PRO A 48 2.78 -7.24 6.06
CA PRO A 48 2.59 -7.97 7.31
C PRO A 48 1.11 -8.35 7.51
N PRO A 49 0.80 -9.39 8.31
CA PRO A 49 -0.59 -9.77 8.64
C PRO A 49 -1.43 -8.64 9.23
N THR A 50 -0.80 -7.69 9.94
CA THR A 50 -1.46 -6.49 10.49
C THR A 50 -1.98 -5.53 9.42
N PHE A 51 -1.52 -5.69 8.18
CA PHE A 51 -1.99 -4.96 6.99
C PHE A 51 -2.92 -5.83 6.14
N THR A 52 -2.48 -7.03 5.76
CA THR A 52 -3.25 -7.91 4.86
C THR A 52 -4.58 -8.34 5.46
N GLY A 53 -4.67 -8.47 6.79
CA GLY A 53 -5.91 -8.80 7.49
C GLY A 53 -7.05 -7.80 7.33
N TRP A 54 -6.79 -6.60 6.80
CA TRP A 54 -7.84 -5.62 6.45
C TRP A 54 -8.51 -5.91 5.10
N PHE A 55 -7.98 -6.83 4.30
CA PHE A 55 -8.49 -7.19 2.98
C PHE A 55 -8.99 -8.65 3.01
N LEU A 56 -10.32 -8.83 3.03
CA LEU A 56 -10.95 -10.15 3.21
C LEU A 56 -10.53 -11.19 2.16
N GLY A 57 -10.26 -10.75 0.94
CA GLY A 57 -9.84 -11.60 -0.19
C GLY A 57 -8.38 -11.39 -0.58
N TRP A 58 -7.48 -11.16 0.38
CA TRP A 58 -6.06 -11.00 0.08
C TRP A 58 -5.47 -12.29 -0.51
N ASP A 59 -4.99 -12.20 -1.74
CA ASP A 59 -4.27 -13.25 -2.43
C ASP A 59 -2.76 -12.93 -2.39
N SER A 60 -1.97 -13.76 -1.69
CA SER A 60 -0.52 -13.57 -1.58
C SER A 60 0.21 -13.71 -2.92
N ASP A 61 -0.40 -14.42 -3.86
CA ASP A 61 0.15 -14.68 -5.19
C ASP A 61 -0.49 -13.77 -6.25
N PHE A 62 -1.26 -12.75 -5.84
CA PHE A 62 -1.95 -11.84 -6.77
C PHE A 62 -1.01 -11.22 -7.80
N TRP A 63 0.21 -10.91 -7.39
CA TRP A 63 1.25 -10.30 -8.23
C TRP A 63 2.16 -11.31 -8.94
N ALA A 64 1.89 -12.62 -8.85
CA ALA A 64 2.67 -13.64 -9.57
C ALA A 64 2.43 -13.59 -11.09
N MET A 65 1.33 -12.98 -11.52
CA MET A 65 1.01 -12.64 -12.90
C MET A 65 0.61 -11.16 -12.94
N ASP A 66 0.89 -10.49 -14.05
CA ASP A 66 0.39 -9.12 -14.22
C ASP A 66 -1.15 -9.12 -14.12
N PRO A 67 -1.75 -8.24 -13.27
CA PRO A 67 -3.20 -8.26 -13.07
C PRO A 67 -4.01 -8.00 -14.33
N LEU A 68 -3.50 -7.21 -15.27
CA LEU A 68 -4.17 -6.96 -16.54
C LEU A 68 -4.12 -8.20 -17.43
N GLU A 69 -2.97 -8.88 -17.51
CA GLU A 69 -2.87 -10.16 -18.21
C GLU A 69 -3.81 -11.22 -17.63
N LYS A 70 -3.88 -11.32 -16.29
CA LYS A 70 -4.79 -12.24 -15.60
C LYS A 70 -6.25 -11.96 -15.95
N ALA A 71 -6.67 -10.69 -15.90
CA ALA A 71 -8.03 -10.29 -16.24
C ALA A 71 -8.37 -10.55 -17.72
N LEU A 72 -7.43 -10.29 -18.64
CA LEU A 72 -7.61 -10.58 -20.07
C LEU A 72 -7.71 -12.07 -20.35
N ALA A 73 -6.97 -12.92 -19.62
CA ALA A 73 -7.08 -14.37 -19.75
C ALA A 73 -8.48 -14.86 -19.34
N GLU A 74 -9.03 -14.35 -18.24
CA GLU A 74 -10.37 -14.72 -17.74
C GLU A 74 -11.51 -14.32 -18.69
N LEU A 75 -11.36 -13.22 -19.44
CA LEU A 75 -12.37 -12.77 -20.41
C LEU A 75 -12.38 -13.57 -21.72
N ASN A 76 -11.28 -14.25 -22.04
CA ASN A 76 -11.13 -15.05 -23.25
C ASN A 76 -11.42 -16.55 -23.03
N MET A 77 -11.85 -16.92 -21.81
CA MET A 77 -12.33 -18.25 -21.44
C MET A 77 -13.84 -18.36 -21.58
#